data_AF-A0A7X6TFN5-F1
#
_entry.id   AF-A0A7X6TFN5-F1
#
_cell.length_a   1.000
_cell.length_b   1.000
_cell.length_c   1.000
_cell.angle_alpha   90.00
_cell.angle_beta   90.00
_cell.angle_gamma   90.00
#
_symmetry.space_group_name_H-M   'P 1'
#
loop_
_entity.id
_entity.type
_entity.pdbx_description
1 polymer ?
#
loop_
_entity_poly.entity_id
_entity_poly.type
_entity_poly.pdbx_seq_one_letter_code
_entity_poly.pdbx_strand_id
1 'polypeptide(L)'
;MSYLNSEALLDLLVRERLLTSEQRQSIILNKGKQRLKLLKLHGRRQEDDYRQAKGFPDLVDIILSLDLETAGKPPQPISEEMIMLAVSRGFDIPFKKLDPLDLDMNVVTKTIPRSFAIRHLILPISLDNGV
;
A
#
# COMPACT_ATOMS: atom_id res chain seq x y z
N MET A 1 -7.20 6.67 -5.55
CA MET A 1 -6.95 5.78 -4.39
C MET A 1 -7.87 6.11 -3.20
N SER A 2 -9.19 6.15 -3.40
CA SER A 2 -10.10 6.42 -2.27
C SER A 2 -10.24 5.21 -1.34
N TYR A 3 -10.26 4.00 -1.90
CA TYR A 3 -10.47 2.78 -1.12
C TYR A 3 -9.37 2.52 -0.07
N LEU A 4 -8.09 2.57 -0.48
CA LEU A 4 -6.96 2.34 0.44
C LEU A 4 -6.88 3.34 1.59
N ASN A 5 -7.54 4.50 1.46
CA ASN A 5 -7.62 5.53 2.49
C ASN A 5 -8.97 5.57 3.22
N SER A 6 -9.80 4.54 3.04
CA SER A 6 -11.16 4.47 3.61
C SER A 6 -11.26 3.43 4.72
N GLU A 7 -12.30 3.53 5.54
CA GLU A 7 -12.59 2.53 6.58
C GLU A 7 -12.94 1.16 5.99
N ALA A 8 -13.35 1.11 4.71
CA ALA A 8 -13.60 -0.14 4.00
C ALA A 8 -12.33 -1.00 3.86
N LEU A 9 -11.13 -0.39 3.83
CA LEU A 9 -9.87 -1.14 3.91
C LEU A 9 -9.77 -1.86 5.26
N LEU A 10 -10.07 -1.17 6.36
CA LEU A 10 -10.02 -1.77 7.70
C LEU A 10 -11.02 -2.91 7.85
N ASP A 11 -12.22 -2.75 7.27
CA ASP A 11 -13.24 -3.79 7.25
C ASP A 11 -12.74 -5.03 6.48
N LEU A 12 -12.08 -4.83 5.34
CA LEU A 12 -11.47 -5.93 4.58
C LEU A 12 -10.38 -6.63 5.39
N LEU A 13 -9.48 -5.88 6.04
CA LEU A 13 -8.40 -6.45 6.84
C LEU A 13 -8.91 -7.25 8.05
N VAL A 14 -10.05 -6.87 8.63
CA VAL A 14 -10.70 -7.67 9.67
C VAL A 14 -11.29 -8.96 9.09
N ARG A 15 -11.94 -8.89 7.92
CA ARG A 15 -12.49 -10.09 7.24
C ARG A 15 -11.42 -11.11 6.87
N GLU A 16 -10.27 -10.63 6.39
CA GLU A 16 -9.08 -11.45 6.07
C GLU A 16 -8.29 -11.88 7.32
N ARG A 17 -8.77 -11.57 8.53
CA ARG A 17 -8.12 -11.89 9.82
C ARG A 17 -6.71 -11.32 9.96
N LEU A 18 -6.40 -10.23 9.26
CA LEU A 18 -5.18 -9.46 9.47
C LEU A 18 -5.32 -8.53 10.68
N LEU A 19 -6.53 -8.02 10.93
CA LEU A 19 -6.84 -7.19 12.09
C LEU A 19 -7.94 -7.81 12.96
N THR A 20 -7.90 -7.55 14.25
CA THR A 20 -9.05 -7.74 15.15
C THR A 20 -10.00 -6.55 15.08
N SER A 21 -11.24 -6.75 15.54
CA SER A 21 -12.21 -5.65 15.67
C SER A 21 -11.73 -4.56 16.64
N GLU A 22 -10.99 -4.94 17.68
CA GLU A 22 -10.38 -4.00 18.64
C GLU A 22 -9.26 -3.18 17.99
N GLN A 23 -8.37 -3.83 17.22
CA GLN A 23 -7.31 -3.15 16.48
C GLN A 23 -7.91 -2.15 15.47
N ARG A 24 -8.95 -2.54 14.73
CA ARG A 24 -9.70 -1.64 13.84
C ARG A 24 -10.18 -0.38 14.58
N GLN A 25 -10.84 -0.55 15.71
CA GLN A 25 -11.36 0.58 16.48
C GLN A 25 -10.23 1.48 16.99
N SER A 26 -9.14 0.88 17.47
CA SER A 26 -7.94 1.61 17.89
C SER A 26 -7.33 2.44 16.76
N ILE A 27 -7.25 1.88 15.54
CA ILE A 27 -6.76 2.61 14.36
C ILE A 27 -7.66 3.81 14.06
N ILE A 28 -8.98 3.63 14.05
CA ILE A 28 -9.94 4.71 13.76
C ILE A 28 -9.80 5.87 14.76
N LEU A 29 -9.61 5.56 16.05
CA LEU A 29 -9.44 6.57 17.10
C LEU A 29 -8.08 7.26 17.04
N ASN A 30 -7.01 6.52 16.74
CA ASN A 30 -5.64 7.03 16.82
C ASN A 30 -5.07 7.56 15.49
N LYS A 31 -5.72 7.31 14.34
CA LYS A 31 -5.21 7.67 13.00
C LYS A 31 -4.79 9.13 12.88
N GLY A 32 -5.55 10.07 13.44
CA GLY A 32 -5.22 11.50 13.39
C GLY A 32 -3.94 11.87 14.15
N LYS A 33 -3.78 11.33 15.36
CA LYS A 33 -2.57 11.52 16.18
C LYS A 33 -1.35 10.89 15.50
N GLN A 34 -1.52 9.69 14.96
CA GLN A 34 -0.44 8.97 14.29
C GLN A 34 -0.02 9.67 12.98
N ARG A 35 -0.97 10.18 12.20
CA ARG A 35 -0.71 11.02 11.02
C ARG A 35 0.19 12.21 11.35
N LEU A 36 -0.14 12.95 12.41
CA LEU A 36 0.66 14.11 12.84
C LEU A 36 2.07 13.70 13.30
N LYS A 37 2.20 12.55 13.97
CA LYS A 37 3.50 11.99 14.38
C LYS A 37 4.37 11.68 13.16
N LEU A 38 3.82 10.99 12.16
CA LEU A 38 4.52 10.64 10.93
C LEU A 38 4.97 11.89 10.15
N LEU A 39 4.10 12.90 9.99
CA LEU A 39 4.46 14.15 9.32
C LEU A 39 5.61 14.90 10.02
N LYS A 40 5.68 14.85 11.35
CA LYS A 40 6.78 15.47 12.11
C LYS A 40 8.11 14.74 11.94
N LEU A 41 8.08 13.42 11.83
CA LEU A 41 9.27 12.59 11.65
C LEU A 41 9.85 12.74 10.23
N HIS A 42 8.99 12.83 9.22
CA HIS A 42 9.34 12.89 7.79
C HIS A 42 9.24 14.32 7.20
N GLY A 43 9.44 15.36 8.02
CA GLY A 43 9.31 16.76 7.56
C GLY A 43 10.60 17.42 7.12
N ARG A 44 11.70 16.66 6.93
CA ARG A 44 13.06 17.26 6.87
C ARG A 44 13.96 16.77 5.71
N ARG A 45 13.54 15.83 4.86
CA ARG A 45 14.37 15.35 3.74
C ARG A 45 13.71 15.60 2.38
N GLN A 46 14.52 15.81 1.35
CA GLN A 46 14.07 16.06 -0.03
C GLN A 46 13.27 14.89 -0.64
N GLU A 47 13.53 13.64 -0.20
CA GLU A 47 12.69 12.48 -0.55
C GLU A 47 11.29 12.55 0.07
N ASP A 48 11.15 13.22 1.22
CA ASP A 48 9.87 13.35 1.89
C ASP A 48 8.94 14.29 1.11
N ASP A 49 9.47 15.30 0.39
CA ASP A 49 8.67 16.21 -0.44
C ASP A 49 7.93 15.47 -1.57
N TYR A 50 8.58 14.49 -2.21
CA TYR A 50 7.95 13.67 -3.25
C TYR A 50 6.85 12.77 -2.68
N ARG A 51 7.07 12.18 -1.49
CA ARG A 51 6.07 11.35 -0.80
C ARG A 51 4.89 12.19 -0.31
N GLN A 52 5.16 13.36 0.26
CA GLN A 52 4.13 14.30 0.70
C GLN A 52 3.27 14.80 -0.46
N ALA A 53 3.87 15.11 -1.60
CA ALA A 53 3.13 15.48 -2.82
C ALA A 53 2.19 14.37 -3.32
N LYS A 54 2.43 13.12 -2.94
CA LYS A 54 1.60 11.95 -3.24
C LYS A 54 0.59 11.59 -2.15
N GLY A 55 0.45 12.42 -1.11
CA GLY A 55 -0.57 12.25 -0.06
C GLY A 55 -0.09 11.56 1.21
N PHE A 56 1.22 11.40 1.40
CA PHE A 56 1.79 10.82 2.62
C PHE A 56 1.44 11.63 3.90
N PRO A 57 1.24 10.97 5.05
CA PRO A 57 1.06 9.53 5.19
C PRO A 57 -0.36 9.13 4.78
N ASP A 58 -0.48 7.98 4.13
CA ASP A 58 -1.77 7.36 3.81
C ASP A 58 -2.23 6.43 4.95
N LEU A 59 -3.38 5.77 4.80
CA LEU A 59 -3.87 4.84 5.83
C LEU A 59 -2.98 3.59 5.98
N VAL A 60 -2.32 3.14 4.92
CA VAL A 60 -1.40 1.99 4.96
C VAL A 60 -0.16 2.36 5.76
N ASP A 61 0.43 3.53 5.50
CA ASP A 61 1.53 4.10 6.31
C ASP A 61 1.16 4.17 7.79
N ILE A 62 -0.06 4.64 8.09
CA ILE A 62 -0.58 4.72 9.46
C ILE A 62 -0.65 3.34 10.09
N ILE A 63 -1.21 2.34 9.41
CA ILE A 63 -1.32 0.97 9.93
C ILE A 63 0.07 0.37 10.22
N LEU A 64 1.00 0.50 9.27
CA LEU A 64 2.35 -0.03 9.42
C LEU A 64 3.10 0.65 10.58
N SER A 65 2.90 1.96 10.77
CA SER A 65 3.54 2.71 11.86
C SER A 65 3.03 2.39 13.27
N LEU A 66 1.97 1.59 13.38
CA LEU A 66 1.42 1.13 14.66
C LEU A 66 2.04 -0.19 15.13
N ASP A 67 2.91 -0.80 14.33
CA ASP A 67 3.64 -2.04 14.65
C ASP A 67 2.71 -3.15 15.17
N LEU A 68 1.55 -3.31 14.51
CA LEU A 68 0.53 -4.28 14.90
C LEU A 68 0.90 -5.70 14.45
N GLU A 69 0.44 -6.69 15.20
CA GLU A 69 0.51 -8.10 14.84
C GLU A 69 -0.83 -8.60 14.28
N THR A 70 -0.76 -9.61 13.42
CA THR A 70 -1.94 -10.24 12.83
C THR A 70 -2.81 -10.92 13.86
N ALA A 71 -4.11 -10.99 13.58
CA ALA A 71 -5.05 -11.78 14.39
C ALA A 71 -4.91 -13.31 14.18
N GLY A 72 -4.03 -13.73 13.26
CA GLY A 72 -3.74 -15.14 12.95
C GLY A 72 -2.89 -15.83 14.01
N LYS A 73 -2.79 -17.16 13.92
CA LYS A 73 -1.87 -17.98 14.73
C LYS A 73 -0.86 -18.65 13.81
N PRO A 74 0.46 -18.46 13.99
CA PRO A 74 1.10 -17.57 14.96
C PRO A 74 0.89 -16.08 14.62
N PRO A 75 0.90 -15.17 15.62
CA PRO A 75 0.93 -13.73 15.39
C PRO A 75 2.18 -13.36 14.61
N GLN A 76 2.04 -12.49 13.61
CA GLN A 76 3.13 -11.98 12.79
C GLN A 76 2.98 -10.48 12.60
N PRO A 77 4.08 -9.71 12.48
CA PRO A 77 4.00 -8.28 12.18
C PRO A 77 3.25 -8.04 10.87
N ILE A 78 2.31 -7.10 10.87
CA ILE A 78 1.58 -6.72 9.66
C ILE A 78 2.53 -5.99 8.71
N SER A 79 2.68 -6.52 7.50
CA SER A 79 3.48 -5.91 6.45
C SER A 79 2.61 -5.31 5.34
N GLU A 80 3.20 -4.41 4.55
CA GLU A 80 2.53 -3.81 3.38
C GLU A 80 2.10 -4.89 2.39
N GLU A 81 2.94 -5.90 2.17
CA GLU A 81 2.64 -7.03 1.29
C GLU A 81 1.38 -7.79 1.74
N MET A 82 1.22 -8.02 3.04
CA MET A 82 0.02 -8.68 3.57
C MET A 82 -1.25 -7.86 3.33
N ILE A 83 -1.17 -6.53 3.52
CA ILE A 83 -2.27 -5.62 3.25
C ILE A 83 -2.63 -5.64 1.76
N MET A 84 -1.65 -5.55 0.87
CA MET A 84 -1.88 -5.54 -0.58
C MET A 84 -2.39 -6.88 -1.11
N LEU A 85 -1.94 -8.01 -0.56
CA LEU A 85 -2.49 -9.33 -0.86
C LEU A 85 -3.94 -9.48 -0.40
N ALA A 86 -4.30 -8.92 0.76
CA ALA A 86 -5.70 -8.89 1.21
C ALA A 86 -6.56 -8.06 0.26
N VAL A 87 -6.08 -6.89 -0.18
CA VAL A 87 -6.75 -6.07 -1.20
C VAL A 87 -6.88 -6.84 -2.51
N SER A 88 -5.84 -7.54 -2.95
CA SER A 88 -5.89 -8.28 -4.22
C SER A 88 -6.97 -9.37 -4.20
N ARG A 89 -7.03 -10.14 -3.11
CA ARG A 89 -8.08 -11.15 -2.90
C ARG A 89 -9.47 -10.54 -2.77
N GLY A 90 -9.59 -9.43 -2.04
CA GLY A 90 -10.87 -8.76 -1.82
C GLY A 90 -11.49 -8.16 -3.09
N PHE A 91 -10.67 -7.84 -4.09
CA PHE A 91 -11.11 -7.28 -5.38
C PHE A 91 -10.98 -8.25 -6.56
N ASP A 92 -10.55 -9.49 -6.31
CA ASP A 92 -10.25 -10.49 -7.35
C ASP A 92 -9.31 -9.95 -8.44
N ILE A 93 -8.29 -9.20 -8.02
CA ILE A 93 -7.24 -8.68 -8.91
C ILE A 93 -5.94 -9.45 -8.69
N PRO A 94 -5.19 -9.79 -9.76
CA PRO A 94 -3.91 -10.45 -9.62
C PRO A 94 -2.92 -9.60 -8.81
N PHE A 95 -2.17 -10.25 -7.92
CA PHE A 95 -1.04 -9.65 -7.24
C PHE A 95 0.26 -10.19 -7.81
N LYS A 96 1.16 -9.28 -8.23
CA LYS A 96 2.52 -9.62 -8.63
C LYS A 96 3.50 -8.80 -7.80
N LYS A 97 4.31 -9.48 -6.99
CA LYS A 97 5.49 -8.87 -6.37
C LYS A 97 6.52 -8.63 -7.47
N LEU A 98 6.88 -7.37 -7.67
CA LEU A 98 7.82 -6.99 -8.72
C LEU A 98 9.25 -7.28 -8.25
N ASP A 99 9.93 -8.18 -8.95
CA ASP A 99 11.38 -8.33 -8.88
C ASP A 99 12.00 -7.61 -10.08
N PRO A 100 12.91 -6.63 -9.86
CA PRO A 100 13.60 -5.95 -10.95
C PRO A 100 14.35 -6.88 -11.91
N LEU A 101 14.82 -8.03 -11.42
CA LEU A 101 15.55 -9.01 -12.22
C LEU A 101 14.64 -9.80 -13.16
N ASP A 102 13.35 -9.90 -12.85
CA ASP A 102 12.35 -10.61 -13.65
C ASP A 102 11.70 -9.72 -14.73
N LEU A 103 12.03 -8.42 -14.77
CA LEU A 103 11.42 -7.47 -15.68
C LEU A 103 12.13 -7.44 -17.04
N ASP A 104 11.34 -7.51 -18.12
CA ASP A 104 11.85 -7.19 -19.46
C ASP A 104 11.95 -5.67 -19.63
N MET A 105 13.18 -5.16 -19.64
CA MET A 105 13.47 -3.73 -19.78
C MET A 105 12.97 -3.16 -21.12
N ASN A 106 12.88 -3.96 -22.19
CA ASN A 106 12.32 -3.47 -23.45
C ASN A 106 10.83 -3.16 -23.29
N VAL A 107 10.08 -4.04 -22.62
CA VAL A 107 8.65 -3.83 -22.35
C VAL A 107 8.46 -2.64 -21.41
N VAL A 108 9.20 -2.61 -20.30
CA VAL A 108 9.07 -1.53 -19.29
C VAL A 108 9.33 -0.14 -19.88
N THR A 109 10.32 -0.01 -20.77
CA THR A 109 10.79 1.30 -21.24
C THR A 109 10.20 1.76 -22.58
N LYS A 110 9.75 0.84 -23.44
CA LYS A 110 9.30 1.17 -24.79
C LYS A 110 7.78 1.11 -24.98
N THR A 111 7.04 0.49 -24.06
CA THR A 111 5.57 0.33 -24.22
C THR A 111 4.80 1.61 -23.89
N ILE A 112 5.15 2.32 -22.81
CA ILE A 112 4.48 3.59 -22.44
C ILE A 112 5.49 4.69 -22.07
N PRO A 113 5.19 5.97 -22.35
CA PRO A 113 6.04 7.08 -21.91
C PRO A 113 6.20 7.13 -20.39
N ARG A 114 7.43 7.38 -19.92
CA ARG A 114 7.76 7.46 -18.48
C ARG A 114 6.87 8.43 -17.70
N SER A 115 6.57 9.59 -18.27
CA SER A 115 5.71 10.59 -17.62
C SER A 115 4.28 10.09 -17.41
N PHE A 116 3.76 9.29 -18.34
CA PHE A 116 2.44 8.66 -18.26
C PHE A 116 2.44 7.58 -17.18
N ALA A 117 3.43 6.68 -17.20
CA ALA A 117 3.63 5.64 -16.18
C ALA A 117 3.63 6.21 -14.76
N ILE A 118 4.43 7.26 -14.51
CA ILE A 118 4.55 7.89 -13.18
C ILE A 118 3.25 8.58 -12.76
N ARG A 119 2.56 9.26 -13.69
CA ARG A 119 1.32 10.00 -13.39
C ARG A 119 0.17 9.07 -13.06
N HIS A 120 0.08 7.93 -13.75
CA HIS A 120 -1.01 6.97 -13.58
C HIS A 120 -0.65 5.78 -12.70
N LEU A 121 0.60 5.69 -12.23
CA LEU A 121 1.14 4.60 -11.42
C LEU A 121 0.98 3.22 -12.08
N ILE A 122 1.36 3.14 -13.36
CA ILE A 122 1.29 1.92 -14.17
C ILE A 122 2.70 1.54 -14.60
N LEU A 123 2.97 0.23 -14.64
CA LEU A 123 4.21 -0.35 -15.14
C LEU A 123 3.87 -1.51 -16.11
N PRO A 124 4.27 -1.44 -17.38
CA PRO A 124 4.16 -2.58 -18.30
C PRO A 124 5.14 -3.68 -17.86
N ILE A 125 4.65 -4.90 -17.66
CA ILE A 125 5.45 -6.03 -17.17
C ILE A 125 5.53 -7.20 -18.16
N SER A 126 4.65 -7.21 -19.16
CA SER A 126 4.59 -8.19 -20.26
C SER A 126 3.82 -7.56 -21.42
N LEU A 127 3.97 -8.14 -22.61
CA LEU A 127 3.19 -7.81 -23.80
C LEU A 127 2.64 -9.13 -24.34
N ASP A 128 1.33 -9.23 -24.51
CA ASP A 128 0.71 -10.48 -24.98
C ASP A 128 -0.19 -10.17 -26.18
N ASN A 129 0.13 -10.73 -27.34
CA ASN A 129 -0.58 -10.49 -28.60
C ASN A 129 -0.65 -9.01 -29.07
N GLY A 130 0.37 -8.19 -28.75
CA GLY A 130 0.43 -6.80 -29.22
C GLY A 130 -0.40 -5.81 -28.41
N VAL A 131 -0.89 -6.22 -27.24
CA VAL A 131 -1.55 -5.38 -26.22
C VAL A 131 -0.80 -5.50 -24.89
#